data_AF-A0A645GWK9-F1
#
_entry.id   AF-A0A645GWK9-F1
#
_cell.length_a   1.000
_cell.length_b   1.000
_cell.length_c   1.000
_cell.angle_alpha   90.00
_cell.angle_beta   90.00
_cell.angle_gamma   90.00
#
_symmetry.space_group_name_H-M   'P 1'
#
loop_
_entity.id
_entity.type
_entity.pdbx_description
1 polymer ?
#
loop_
_entity_poly.entity_id
_entity_poly.type
_entity_poly.pdbx_seq_one_letter_code
_entity_poly.pdbx_strand_id
1 'polypeptide(L)'
;MLVKIEGKNKIKNLKDIKPIKNSVKKFNGILLTAEKYRCNLAVCKAEDSDDTWYLATNMDSKCAVIEYKKRFIIEEMFRDLKSNGFNIEDTWTESIVYFKNLYLCVSMAYTWMIILGADCSKNKKSKIIGATKKIKNKVVRIYSLFTSGMKWFNRCYDSSVKKYKLKFDFVLYDI
;
A
#
# COMPACT_ATOMS: atom_id res chain seq x y z
N MET A 1 -18.82 -14.30 15.26
CA MET A 1 -18.69 -12.89 15.65
C MET A 1 -20.07 -12.26 15.57
N LEU A 2 -20.56 -11.80 16.72
CA LEU A 2 -21.92 -11.27 16.88
C LEU A 2 -22.05 -9.91 16.21
N VAL A 3 -23.21 -9.68 15.60
CA VAL A 3 -23.58 -8.40 15.02
C VAL A 3 -25.05 -8.13 15.31
N LYS A 4 -25.36 -6.91 15.76
CA LYS A 4 -26.73 -6.41 15.90
C LYS A 4 -26.91 -5.22 14.98
N ILE A 5 -27.88 -5.34 14.09
CA ILE A 5 -28.24 -4.33 13.11
C ILE A 5 -29.66 -3.90 13.43
N GLU A 6 -29.86 -2.59 13.61
CA GLU A 6 -31.18 -2.03 13.91
C GLU A 6 -32.19 -2.43 12.80
N GLY A 7 -33.37 -2.89 13.21
CA GLY A 7 -34.41 -3.38 12.30
C GLY A 7 -34.14 -4.76 11.65
N LYS A 8 -33.02 -5.45 11.93
CA LYS A 8 -32.70 -6.77 11.32
C LYS A 8 -32.40 -7.85 12.36
N ASN A 9 -33.41 -8.22 13.15
CA ASN A 9 -33.30 -9.21 14.24
C ASN A 9 -32.94 -10.64 13.79
N LYS A 10 -33.09 -10.97 12.49
CA LYS A 10 -32.71 -12.28 11.93
C LYS A 10 -31.21 -12.45 11.74
N ILE A 11 -30.46 -11.34 11.65
CA ILE A 11 -29.00 -11.36 11.49
C ILE A 11 -28.38 -11.30 12.88
N LYS A 12 -27.71 -12.38 13.31
CA LYS A 12 -27.06 -12.46 14.63
C LYS A 12 -25.54 -12.54 14.52
N ASN A 13 -25.04 -13.09 13.41
CA ASN A 13 -23.62 -13.25 13.14
C ASN A 13 -23.24 -12.63 11.79
N LEU A 14 -21.96 -12.27 11.64
CA LEU A 14 -21.43 -11.78 10.36
C LEU A 14 -21.71 -12.75 9.20
N LYS A 15 -21.59 -14.06 9.44
CA LYS A 15 -21.84 -15.13 8.44
C LYS A 15 -23.26 -15.13 7.88
N ASP A 16 -24.23 -14.56 8.60
CA ASP A 16 -25.61 -14.46 8.14
C ASP A 16 -25.76 -13.40 7.03
N ILE A 17 -24.78 -12.48 6.91
CA ILE A 17 -24.76 -11.43 5.90
C ILE A 17 -24.09 -11.95 4.63
N LYS A 18 -24.90 -12.51 3.72
CA LYS A 18 -24.39 -12.92 2.40
C LYS A 18 -23.96 -11.70 1.57
N PRO A 19 -22.78 -11.71 0.92
CA PRO A 19 -22.38 -10.65 0.02
C PRO A 19 -23.25 -10.62 -1.24
N ILE A 20 -23.23 -9.50 -1.95
CA ILE A 20 -23.87 -9.36 -3.26
C ILE A 20 -22.76 -9.36 -4.32
N LYS A 21 -23.00 -9.99 -5.46
CA LYS A 21 -22.07 -9.95 -6.58
C LYS A 21 -21.89 -8.50 -7.05
N ASN A 22 -20.65 -8.08 -7.29
CA ASN A 22 -20.27 -6.77 -7.82
C ASN A 22 -20.84 -5.57 -7.04
N SER A 23 -21.17 -5.72 -5.76
CA SER A 23 -21.66 -4.61 -4.93
C SER A 23 -21.33 -4.80 -3.46
N VAL A 24 -21.48 -3.71 -2.70
CA VAL A 24 -21.11 -3.62 -1.28
C VAL A 24 -22.38 -3.43 -0.46
N LYS A 25 -22.68 -4.37 0.45
CA LYS A 25 -23.70 -4.17 1.48
C LYS A 25 -23.14 -3.26 2.56
N LYS A 26 -23.94 -2.27 2.96
CA LYS A 26 -23.52 -1.20 3.87
C LYS A 26 -24.47 -1.15 5.04
N PHE A 27 -23.91 -1.05 6.24
CA PHE A 27 -24.66 -0.91 7.48
C PHE A 27 -23.97 0.13 8.34
N ASN A 28 -24.72 1.12 8.81
CA ASN A 28 -24.18 2.18 9.65
C ASN A 28 -24.68 2.02 11.08
N GLY A 29 -23.84 2.35 12.06
CA GLY A 29 -24.20 2.30 13.48
C GLY A 29 -24.55 0.92 14.01
N ILE A 30 -23.97 -0.15 13.46
CA ILE A 30 -24.14 -1.51 13.96
C ILE A 30 -23.46 -1.68 15.32
N LEU A 31 -23.91 -2.66 16.10
CA LEU A 31 -23.24 -3.09 17.33
C LEU A 31 -22.53 -4.40 17.05
N LEU A 32 -21.21 -4.40 17.17
CA LEU A 32 -20.35 -5.53 16.88
C LEU A 32 -19.85 -6.15 18.19
N THR A 33 -19.64 -7.47 18.17
CA THR A 33 -19.19 -8.29 19.32
C THR A 33 -20.19 -8.33 20.49
N ALA A 34 -19.87 -9.09 21.54
CA ALA A 34 -20.69 -9.18 22.75
C ALA A 34 -20.69 -7.84 23.54
N GLU A 35 -19.61 -7.08 23.42
CA GLU A 35 -19.41 -5.78 24.09
C GLU A 35 -20.17 -4.63 23.38
N LYS A 36 -20.81 -4.91 22.24
CA LYS A 36 -21.67 -3.96 21.49
C LYS A 36 -20.92 -2.70 21.04
N TYR A 37 -19.70 -2.85 20.53
CA TYR A 37 -18.97 -1.73 19.93
C TYR A 37 -19.74 -1.15 18.74
N ARG A 38 -20.01 0.15 18.79
CA ARG A 38 -20.71 0.84 17.71
C ARG A 38 -19.76 1.17 16.57
N CYS A 39 -20.03 0.63 15.39
CA CYS A 39 -19.26 0.92 14.18
C CYS A 39 -20.12 0.82 12.91
N ASN A 40 -19.51 1.08 11.77
CA ASN A 40 -20.10 0.81 10.47
C ASN A 40 -19.54 -0.52 9.92
N LEU A 41 -20.25 -1.13 8.98
CA LEU A 41 -19.89 -2.40 8.36
C LEU A 41 -20.10 -2.33 6.85
N ALA A 42 -19.07 -2.73 6.10
CA ALA A 42 -19.16 -2.97 4.67
C ALA A 42 -18.90 -4.45 4.37
N VAL A 43 -19.74 -5.07 3.54
CA VAL A 43 -19.64 -6.48 3.16
C VAL A 43 -19.63 -6.64 1.65
N CYS A 44 -18.59 -7.24 1.09
CA CYS A 44 -18.46 -7.51 -0.34
C CYS A 44 -17.66 -8.79 -0.61
N LYS A 45 -17.72 -9.30 -1.84
CA LYS A 45 -16.77 -10.31 -2.32
C LYS A 45 -15.42 -9.64 -2.60
N ALA A 46 -14.33 -10.35 -2.34
CA ALA A 46 -13.02 -9.98 -2.83
C ALA A 46 -13.02 -10.01 -4.38
N GLU A 47 -12.19 -9.17 -5.00
CA GLU A 47 -12.14 -9.06 -6.46
C GLU A 47 -11.44 -10.28 -7.10
N ASP A 48 -10.39 -10.78 -6.44
CA ASP A 48 -9.53 -11.86 -6.93
C ASP A 48 -9.65 -13.15 -6.10
N SER A 49 -10.64 -13.27 -5.20
CA SER A 49 -10.86 -14.48 -4.43
C SER A 49 -12.33 -14.75 -4.13
N ASP A 50 -12.63 -16.00 -3.78
CA ASP A 50 -13.96 -16.39 -3.30
C ASP A 50 -14.27 -15.92 -1.88
N ASP A 51 -13.35 -15.19 -1.25
CA ASP A 51 -13.54 -14.72 0.11
C ASP A 51 -14.55 -13.59 0.18
N THR A 52 -15.22 -13.53 1.33
CA THR A 52 -16.11 -12.42 1.68
C THR A 52 -15.39 -11.52 2.66
N TRP A 53 -15.27 -10.24 2.30
CA TRP A 53 -14.76 -9.22 3.20
C TRP A 53 -15.88 -8.70 4.08
N TYR A 54 -15.64 -8.74 5.40
CA TYR A 54 -16.46 -8.08 6.41
C TYR A 54 -15.63 -6.97 7.05
N LEU A 55 -15.82 -5.75 6.59
CA LEU A 55 -14.99 -4.61 6.97
C LEU A 55 -15.72 -3.78 8.03
N ALA A 56 -15.30 -3.92 9.29
CA ALA A 56 -15.72 -3.03 10.37
C ALA A 56 -14.92 -1.72 10.29
N THR A 57 -15.59 -0.58 10.36
CA THR A 57 -14.94 0.74 10.23
C THR A 57 -15.67 1.82 11.03
N ASN A 58 -14.94 2.84 11.47
CA ASN A 58 -15.49 4.09 12.00
C ASN A 58 -15.77 5.14 10.91
N MET A 59 -15.32 4.91 9.67
CA MET A 59 -15.55 5.78 8.52
C MET A 59 -16.90 5.50 7.86
N ASP A 60 -17.28 6.29 6.85
CA ASP A 60 -18.42 5.96 6.00
C ASP A 60 -18.21 4.59 5.33
N SER A 61 -19.18 3.69 5.50
CA SER A 61 -19.21 2.35 4.90
C SER A 61 -19.15 2.37 3.36
N LYS A 62 -19.45 3.51 2.73
CA LYS A 62 -19.25 3.72 1.28
C LYS A 62 -17.77 3.68 0.87
N CYS A 63 -16.87 4.21 1.69
CA CYS A 63 -15.45 4.33 1.38
C CYS A 63 -14.63 3.14 1.90
N ALA A 64 -15.17 2.37 2.85
CA ALA A 64 -14.47 1.29 3.55
C ALA A 64 -13.74 0.31 2.61
N VAL A 65 -14.41 -0.16 1.55
CA VAL A 65 -13.82 -1.11 0.60
C VAL A 65 -12.70 -0.46 -0.23
N ILE A 66 -12.90 0.77 -0.69
CA ILE A 66 -11.90 1.51 -1.48
C ILE A 66 -10.63 1.74 -0.65
N GLU A 67 -10.79 2.17 0.60
CA GLU A 67 -9.66 2.36 1.51
C GLU A 67 -8.98 1.04 1.87
N TYR A 68 -9.75 -0.01 2.14
CA TYR A 68 -9.19 -1.33 2.46
C TYR A 68 -8.39 -1.93 1.29
N LYS A 69 -8.78 -1.68 0.04
CA LYS A 69 -7.98 -2.10 -1.13
C LYS A 69 -6.56 -1.53 -1.11
N LYS A 70 -6.35 -0.34 -0.52
CA LYS A 70 -5.01 0.25 -0.40
C LYS A 70 -4.11 -0.52 0.57
N ARG A 71 -4.66 -1.38 1.44
CA ARG A 71 -3.89 -2.22 2.38
C ARG A 71 -2.81 -3.03 1.66
N PHE A 72 -3.10 -3.54 0.47
CA PHE A 72 -2.16 -4.36 -0.31
C PHE A 72 -0.90 -3.59 -0.76
N ILE A 73 -0.91 -2.25 -0.73
CA ILE A 73 0.28 -1.44 -1.06
C ILE A 73 1.44 -1.73 -0.08
N ILE A 74 1.16 -2.10 1.17
CA ILE A 74 2.21 -2.45 2.15
C ILE A 74 2.99 -3.71 1.75
N GLU A 75 2.39 -4.61 0.97
CA GLU A 75 3.04 -5.84 0.53
C GLU A 75 4.18 -5.55 -0.46
N GLU A 76 4.05 -4.48 -1.26
CA GLU A 76 5.13 -3.98 -2.11
C GLU A 76 6.30 -3.45 -1.26
N MET A 77 6.01 -2.71 -0.18
CA MET A 77 7.05 -2.28 0.78
C MET A 77 7.77 -3.49 1.39
N PHE A 78 7.05 -4.52 1.82
CA PHE A 78 7.69 -5.73 2.36
C PHE A 78 8.58 -6.43 1.33
N ARG A 79 8.16 -6.48 0.06
CA ARG A 79 8.98 -7.01 -1.03
C ARG A 79 10.26 -6.20 -1.21
N ASP A 80 10.16 -4.87 -1.23
CA ASP A 80 11.29 -3.94 -1.41
C ASP A 80 12.29 -3.97 -0.24
N LEU A 81 11.83 -4.21 0.99
CA LEU A 81 12.71 -4.35 2.16
C LEU A 81 13.54 -5.64 2.12
N LYS A 82 13.05 -6.68 1.45
CA LYS A 82 13.71 -7.98 1.28
C LYS A 82 14.59 -7.98 0.02
N SER A 83 14.70 -9.13 -0.64
CA SER A 83 15.59 -9.39 -1.77
C SER A 83 15.36 -8.51 -3.01
N ASN A 84 14.21 -7.82 -3.14
CA ASN A 84 13.98 -6.90 -4.26
C ASN A 84 14.73 -5.57 -4.12
N GLY A 85 15.18 -5.21 -2.91
CA GLY A 85 15.79 -3.92 -2.63
C GLY A 85 16.84 -3.96 -1.53
N PHE A 86 16.44 -3.62 -0.30
CA PHE A 86 17.38 -3.41 0.81
C PHE A 86 17.94 -4.69 1.42
N ASN A 87 17.29 -5.83 1.15
CA ASN A 87 17.76 -7.16 1.52
C ASN A 87 18.09 -7.29 3.01
N ILE A 88 17.23 -6.76 3.88
CA ILE A 88 17.47 -6.71 5.33
C ILE A 88 17.66 -8.10 5.96
N GLU A 89 17.13 -9.14 5.32
CA GLU A 89 17.22 -10.53 5.77
C GLU A 89 18.67 -11.07 5.67
N ASP A 90 19.47 -10.55 4.74
CA ASP A 90 20.87 -10.94 4.54
C ASP A 90 21.84 -10.25 5.52
N THR A 91 21.33 -9.49 6.48
CA THR A 91 22.18 -8.94 7.55
C THR A 91 22.55 -9.95 8.63
N TRP A 92 21.88 -11.12 8.66
CA TRP A 92 22.12 -12.23 9.61
C TRP A 92 22.30 -11.80 11.07
N THR A 93 21.65 -10.70 11.46
CA THR A 93 21.83 -10.13 12.79
C THR A 93 20.95 -10.82 13.82
N GLU A 94 21.56 -11.24 14.93
CA GLU A 94 20.83 -11.79 16.08
C GLU A 94 20.52 -10.72 17.15
N SER A 95 21.05 -9.51 16.99
CA SER A 95 20.87 -8.41 17.94
C SER A 95 19.65 -7.56 17.59
N ILE A 96 18.66 -7.57 18.49
CA ILE A 96 17.45 -6.74 18.35
C ILE A 96 17.75 -5.25 18.34
N VAL A 97 18.78 -4.79 19.08
CA VAL A 97 19.15 -3.37 19.13
C VAL A 97 19.75 -2.94 17.80
N TYR A 98 20.63 -3.77 17.23
CA TYR A 98 21.18 -3.53 15.91
C TYR A 98 20.09 -3.51 14.84
N PHE A 99 19.20 -4.51 14.84
CA PHE A 99 18.10 -4.58 13.88
C PHE A 99 17.18 -3.36 13.97
N LYS A 100 16.83 -2.90 15.18
CA LYS A 100 16.03 -1.68 15.37
C LYS A 100 16.68 -0.44 14.74
N ASN A 101 17.97 -0.26 14.97
CA ASN A 101 18.71 0.89 14.42
C ASN A 101 18.84 0.79 12.90
N LEU A 102 19.16 -0.40 12.37
CA LEU A 102 19.21 -0.64 10.94
C LEU A 102 17.85 -0.40 10.28
N TYR A 103 16.78 -0.90 10.88
CA TYR A 103 15.42 -0.76 10.36
C TYR A 103 14.98 0.72 10.31
N LEU A 104 15.39 1.53 11.28
CA LEU A 104 15.19 2.99 11.24
C LEU A 104 15.89 3.62 10.03
N CYS A 105 17.16 3.32 9.82
CA CYS A 105 17.93 3.81 8.67
C CYS A 105 17.31 3.37 7.34
N VAL A 106 16.91 2.10 7.23
CA VAL A 106 16.26 1.54 6.05
C VAL A 106 14.89 2.19 5.81
N SER A 107 14.13 2.50 6.86
CA SER A 107 12.85 3.21 6.72
C SER A 107 13.05 4.61 6.14
N MET A 108 14.05 5.36 6.61
CA MET A 108 14.40 6.68 6.05
C MET A 108 14.87 6.56 4.59
N ALA A 109 15.71 5.57 4.29
CA ALA A 109 16.18 5.30 2.94
C ALA A 109 15.02 4.90 2.00
N TYR A 110 14.08 4.07 2.46
CA TYR A 110 12.90 3.67 1.70
C TYR A 110 12.03 4.87 1.36
N THR A 111 11.70 5.71 2.34
CA THR A 111 10.96 6.95 2.11
C THR A 111 11.65 7.82 1.06
N TRP A 112 12.97 7.96 1.15
CA TRP A 112 13.74 8.73 0.17
C TRP A 112 13.66 8.12 -1.24
N MET A 113 13.80 6.80 -1.38
CA MET A 113 13.66 6.11 -2.67
C MET A 113 12.27 6.31 -3.28
N ILE A 114 11.21 6.26 -2.47
CA ILE A 114 9.85 6.55 -2.93
C ILE A 114 9.73 7.99 -3.44
N ILE A 115 10.28 8.96 -2.72
CA ILE A 115 10.29 10.37 -3.12
C ILE A 115 11.07 10.58 -4.43
N LEU A 116 12.24 9.96 -4.58
CA LEU A 116 13.00 10.02 -5.82
C LEU A 116 12.23 9.39 -6.99
N GLY A 117 11.58 8.25 -6.75
CA GLY A 117 10.71 7.62 -7.75
C GLY A 117 9.54 8.50 -8.18
N ALA A 118 8.91 9.19 -7.23
CA ALA A 118 7.83 10.16 -7.48
C ALA A 118 8.33 11.36 -8.30
N ASP A 119 9.48 11.94 -7.92
CA ASP A 119 10.15 13.03 -8.66
C ASP A 119 10.47 12.61 -10.10
N CYS A 120 10.94 11.37 -10.29
CA CYS A 120 11.24 10.84 -11.61
C CYS A 120 10.00 10.75 -12.50
N SER A 121 8.89 10.30 -11.91
CA SER A 121 7.59 10.21 -12.58
C SER A 121 7.11 11.58 -13.02
N LYS A 122 7.11 12.56 -12.09
CA LYS A 122 6.60 13.91 -12.33
C LYS A 122 7.46 14.71 -13.33
N ASN A 123 8.79 14.63 -13.20
CA ASN A 123 9.71 15.43 -14.02
C ASN A 123 10.09 14.76 -15.35
N LYS A 124 9.33 13.77 -15.82
CA LYS A 124 9.55 13.03 -17.08
C LYS A 124 10.92 12.35 -17.17
N LYS A 125 11.61 12.15 -16.04
CA LYS A 125 12.90 11.43 -15.96
C LYS A 125 12.70 9.92 -16.08
N SER A 126 11.47 9.41 -15.99
CA SER A 126 11.12 8.01 -16.22
C SER A 126 11.67 7.44 -17.53
N LYS A 127 11.78 8.25 -18.59
CA LYS A 127 12.39 7.81 -19.86
C LYS A 127 13.91 7.60 -19.75
N ILE A 128 14.59 8.41 -18.93
CA ILE A 128 16.06 8.38 -18.74
C ILE A 128 16.51 7.08 -18.05
N ILE A 129 15.67 6.57 -17.16
CA ILE A 129 15.91 5.33 -16.41
C ILE A 129 15.17 4.12 -17.03
N GLY A 130 14.46 4.31 -18.14
CA GLY A 130 13.69 3.26 -18.80
C GLY A 130 12.49 2.74 -17.99
N ALA A 131 11.95 3.52 -17.05
CA ALA A 131 10.85 3.11 -16.17
C ALA A 131 9.49 2.98 -16.88
N THR A 132 9.40 3.37 -18.15
CA THR A 132 8.19 3.25 -18.97
C THR A 132 8.49 2.57 -20.30
N LYS A 133 7.60 1.67 -20.75
CA LYS A 133 7.67 0.99 -22.04
C LYS A 133 6.40 1.25 -22.86
N LYS A 134 6.54 1.32 -24.19
CA LYS A 134 5.39 1.42 -25.09
C LYS A 134 4.92 0.01 -25.44
N ILE A 135 3.72 -0.35 -25.00
CA ILE A 135 3.06 -1.65 -25.27
C ILE A 135 1.72 -1.34 -25.93
N LYS A 136 1.47 -1.91 -27.12
CA LYS A 136 0.22 -1.68 -27.90
C LYS A 136 -0.16 -0.19 -27.99
N ASN A 137 0.81 0.66 -28.35
CA ASN A 137 0.69 2.13 -28.42
C ASN A 137 0.39 2.88 -27.11
N LYS A 138 0.29 2.20 -25.95
CA LYS A 138 0.15 2.84 -24.64
C LYS A 138 1.49 2.85 -23.91
N VAL A 139 1.80 3.96 -23.23
CA VAL A 139 2.97 4.06 -22.36
C VAL A 139 2.59 3.47 -21.00
N VAL A 140 3.27 2.40 -20.61
CA VAL A 140 3.01 1.68 -19.36
C VAL A 140 4.25 1.79 -18.47
N ARG A 141 4.05 2.05 -17.17
CA ARG A 141 5.11 2.02 -16.17
C ARG A 141 5.50 0.56 -15.91
N ILE A 142 6.78 0.24 -16.02
CA ILE A 142 7.31 -1.13 -15.81
C ILE A 142 8.05 -1.28 -14.47
N TYR A 143 8.42 -0.18 -13.83
CA TYR A 143 9.08 -0.19 -12.52
C TYR A 143 8.16 0.37 -11.43
N SER A 144 8.26 -0.18 -10.21
CA SER A 144 7.65 0.44 -9.05
C SER A 144 8.28 1.83 -8.79
N LEU A 145 7.66 2.63 -7.92
CA LEU A 145 8.26 3.90 -7.49
C LEU A 145 9.60 3.66 -6.80
N PHE A 146 9.67 2.65 -5.95
CA PHE A 146 10.91 2.25 -5.28
C PHE A 146 12.02 1.89 -6.28
N THR A 147 11.76 0.97 -7.23
CA THR A 147 12.76 0.59 -8.25
C THR A 147 13.17 1.78 -9.13
N SER A 148 12.24 2.68 -9.43
CA SER A 148 12.53 3.90 -10.17
C SER A 148 13.44 4.83 -9.38
N GLY A 149 13.17 5.00 -8.08
CA GLY A 149 14.00 5.75 -7.15
C GLY A 149 15.41 5.19 -7.03
N MET A 150 15.53 3.87 -6.82
CA MET A 150 16.82 3.19 -6.73
C MET A 150 17.65 3.34 -8.00
N LYS A 151 17.03 3.18 -9.18
CA LYS A 151 17.72 3.39 -10.47
C LYS A 151 18.13 4.84 -10.68
N TRP A 152 17.31 5.80 -10.24
CA TRP A 152 17.66 7.21 -10.31
C TRP A 152 18.78 7.58 -9.35
N PHE A 153 18.75 7.04 -8.13
CA PHE A 153 19.80 7.18 -7.14
C PHE A 153 21.13 6.68 -7.71
N ASN A 154 21.18 5.43 -8.20
CA ASN A 154 22.39 4.87 -8.83
C ASN A 154 22.86 5.72 -10.02
N ARG A 155 21.93 6.16 -10.88
CA ARG A 155 22.29 7.03 -12.01
C ARG A 155 22.94 8.34 -11.56
N CYS A 156 22.43 8.97 -10.50
CA CYS A 156 23.01 10.21 -9.97
C CYS A 156 24.35 9.94 -9.28
N TYR A 157 24.47 8.83 -8.55
CA TYR A 157 25.68 8.44 -7.84
C TYR A 157 26.83 8.11 -8.80
N ASP A 158 26.55 7.36 -9.86
CA ASP A 158 27.54 6.91 -10.85
C ASP A 158 27.88 7.96 -11.91
N SER A 159 27.20 9.12 -11.90
CA SER A 159 27.37 10.17 -12.91
C SER A 159 27.91 11.46 -12.30
N SER A 160 28.43 12.34 -13.16
CA SER A 160 28.78 13.70 -12.73
C SER A 160 27.56 14.44 -12.16
N VAL A 161 27.74 15.05 -10.99
CA VAL A 161 26.76 15.91 -10.31
C VAL A 161 26.28 17.07 -11.21
N LYS A 162 27.11 17.52 -12.15
CA LYS A 162 26.75 18.55 -13.14
C LYS A 162 25.66 18.08 -14.11
N LYS A 163 25.55 16.77 -14.34
CA LYS A 163 24.62 16.16 -15.30
C LYS A 163 23.34 15.69 -14.64
N TYR A 164 23.43 15.06 -13.46
CA TYR A 164 22.28 14.59 -12.71
C TYR A 164 22.40 15.01 -11.24
N LYS A 165 21.45 15.83 -10.79
CA LYS A 165 21.38 16.29 -9.41
C LYS A 165 20.53 15.33 -8.58
N LEU A 166 21.11 14.83 -7.49
CA LEU A 166 20.40 14.09 -6.47
C LEU A 166 19.70 15.07 -5.51
N LYS A 167 18.41 14.87 -5.27
CA LYS A 167 17.61 15.70 -4.36
C LYS A 167 17.56 15.05 -2.98
N PHE A 168 17.74 15.87 -1.95
CA PHE A 168 17.71 15.48 -0.53
C PHE A 168 16.68 16.29 0.26
N ASP A 169 15.74 16.95 -0.43
CA ASP A 169 14.74 17.84 0.15
C ASP A 169 13.54 17.10 0.76
N PHE A 170 13.45 15.77 0.58
CA PHE A 170 12.35 14.91 1.03
C PHE A 170 10.96 15.46 0.68
N VAL A 171 10.85 16.18 -0.44
CA VAL A 171 9.57 16.73 -0.91
C VAL A 171 8.84 15.65 -1.70
N LEU A 172 7.79 15.09 -1.09
CA LEU A 172 6.87 14.21 -1.79
C LEU A 172 5.97 15.04 -2.71
N TYR A 173 6.01 14.74 -4.00
CA TYR A 173 5.07 15.29 -4.95
C TYR A 173 3.82 14.40 -5.02
N ASP A 174 2.66 15.00 -5.27
CA ASP A 174 1.45 14.23 -5.60
C ASP A 174 1.74 13.26 -6.76
N ILE A 175 1.44 11.99 -6.52
CA ILE A 175 1.58 10.85 -7.45
C ILE A 175 0.23 10.55 -8.08
#